data_AF-A0A1I7ELK3-F1
#
_entry.id   AF-A0A1I7ELK3-F1
#
_cell.length_a   1.000
_cell.length_b   1.000
_cell.length_c   1.000
_cell.angle_alpha   90.00
_cell.angle_beta   90.00
_cell.angle_gamma   90.00
#
_symmetry.space_group_name_H-M   'P 1'
#
loop_
_entity.id
_entity.type
_entity.pdbx_description
1 polymer ?
#
loop_
_entity_poly.entity_id
_entity_poly.type
_entity_poly.pdbx_seq_one_letter_code
_entity_poly.pdbx_strand_id
1 'polypeptide(L)'
;MVILFSIVANLCFGWAIVYLVCSVFSALKVGRRHYQPLIFLEFQPHRARGPWELSRAKLMMRLRLLAILSVLIGIASLTGYVFFS
;
A
#
# COMPACT_ATOMS: atom_id res chain seq x y z
N MET A 1 -26.74 -3.06 -8.09
CA MET A 1 -25.99 -1.78 -7.91
C MET A 1 -25.30 -1.73 -6.55
N VAL A 2 -26.06 -1.80 -5.46
CA VAL A 2 -25.58 -1.79 -4.07
C VAL A 2 -24.55 -2.90 -3.75
N ILE A 3 -24.83 -4.16 -4.16
CA ILE A 3 -23.89 -5.29 -3.99
C ILE A 3 -22.56 -5.06 -4.73
N LEU A 4 -22.61 -4.46 -5.91
CA LEU A 4 -21.41 -4.19 -6.73
C LEU A 4 -20.50 -3.17 -6.04
N PHE A 5 -21.05 -2.09 -5.49
CA PHE A 5 -20.29 -1.09 -4.74
C PHE A 5 -19.63 -1.68 -3.49
N SER A 6 -20.32 -2.57 -2.79
CA SER A 6 -19.75 -3.25 -1.61
C SER A 6 -18.58 -4.18 -1.97
N ILE A 7 -18.70 -4.95 -3.06
CA ILE A 7 -17.62 -5.83 -3.55
C ILE A 7 -16.40 -5.00 -3.96
N VAL A 8 -16.61 -3.92 -4.72
CA VAL A 8 -15.53 -3.01 -5.17
C VAL A 8 -14.84 -2.34 -3.98
N ALA A 9 -15.60 -1.87 -2.99
CA ALA A 9 -15.05 -1.29 -1.77
C ALA A 9 -14.18 -2.30 -1.00
N ASN A 10 -14.67 -3.52 -0.78
CA ASN A 10 -13.93 -4.57 -0.08
C ASN A 10 -12.64 -4.98 -0.82
N LEU A 11 -12.67 -5.08 -2.15
CA LEU A 11 -11.46 -5.34 -2.95
C LEU A 11 -10.44 -4.20 -2.83
N CYS A 12 -10.90 -2.94 -2.84
CA CYS A 12 -10.04 -1.77 -2.71
C CYS A 12 -9.37 -1.68 -1.34
N PHE A 13 -10.13 -1.92 -0.26
CA PHE A 13 -9.58 -1.96 1.10
C PHE A 13 -8.67 -3.18 1.29
N GLY A 14 -9.00 -4.34 0.71
CA GLY A 14 -8.14 -5.51 0.70
C GLY A 14 -6.77 -5.21 0.06
N TRP A 15 -6.76 -4.49 -1.05
CA TRP A 15 -5.52 -4.07 -1.72
C TRP A 15 -4.68 -3.12 -0.85
N ALA A 16 -5.32 -2.22 -0.11
CA ALA A 16 -4.65 -1.33 0.84
C ALA A 16 -3.98 -2.11 1.98
N ILE A 17 -4.66 -3.16 2.49
CA ILE A 17 -4.09 -4.05 3.52
C ILE A 17 -2.87 -4.80 2.97
N VAL A 18 -2.96 -5.34 1.74
CA VAL A 18 -1.82 -6.00 1.08
C VAL A 18 -0.62 -5.06 0.99
N TYR A 19 -0.84 -3.80 0.59
CA TYR A 19 0.22 -2.79 0.57
C TYR A 19 0.84 -2.56 1.96
N LEU A 20 0.02 -2.39 3.01
CA LEU A 20 0.52 -2.19 4.38
C LEU A 20 1.39 -3.35 4.85
N VAL A 21 0.93 -4.59 4.64
CA VAL A 21 1.69 -5.80 4.98
C VAL A 21 3.02 -5.83 4.23
N CYS A 22 2.99 -5.61 2.92
CA CYS A 22 4.20 -5.56 2.09
C CYS A 22 5.19 -4.45 2.52
N SER A 23 4.67 -3.27 2.90
CA SER A 23 5.48 -2.16 3.40
C SER A 23 6.15 -2.52 4.72
N VAL A 24 5.40 -3.03 5.71
CA VAL A 24 5.94 -3.44 7.02
C VAL A 24 6.98 -4.55 6.87
N PHE A 25 6.71 -5.60 6.09
CA PHE A 25 7.69 -6.66 5.85
C PHE A 25 8.98 -6.14 5.19
N SER A 26 8.85 -5.19 4.27
CA SER A 26 10.02 -4.55 3.64
C SER A 26 10.79 -3.70 4.63
N ALA A 27 10.08 -2.92 5.46
CA ALA A 27 10.69 -2.05 6.46
C ALA A 27 11.42 -2.83 7.55
N LEU A 28 10.86 -3.95 8.01
CA LEU A 28 11.51 -4.87 8.96
C LEU A 28 12.73 -5.54 8.34
N LYS A 29 12.62 -6.04 7.10
CA LYS A 29 13.74 -6.71 6.42
C LYS A 29 14.92 -5.77 6.17
N VAL A 30 14.64 -4.52 5.78
CA VAL A 30 15.66 -3.50 5.59
C VAL A 30 16.20 -3.01 6.93
N GLY A 31 15.33 -2.75 7.91
CA GLY A 31 15.71 -2.35 9.26
C GLY A 31 16.71 -3.32 9.90
N ARG A 32 16.44 -4.63 9.83
CA ARG A 32 17.36 -5.67 10.30
C ARG A 32 18.75 -5.62 9.66
N ARG A 33 18.84 -5.18 8.40
CA ARG A 33 20.10 -5.12 7.65
C ARG A 33 20.92 -3.87 7.98
N HIS A 34 20.25 -2.79 8.37
CA HIS A 34 20.85 -1.50 8.71
C HIS A 34 20.96 -1.28 10.24
N TYR A 35 20.67 -2.30 11.06
CA TYR A 35 20.61 -2.22 12.52
C TYR A 35 19.67 -1.11 13.04
N GLN A 36 18.55 -0.89 12.35
CA GLN A 36 17.53 0.07 12.73
C GLN A 36 16.17 -0.62 12.89
N PRO A 37 15.28 -0.12 13.77
CA PRO A 37 14.02 -0.79 14.07
C PRO A 37 13.08 -0.90 12.85
N LEU A 38 12.88 0.19 12.11
CA LEU A 38 12.14 0.18 10.84
C LEU A 38 12.72 1.23 9.88
N ILE A 39 12.96 0.83 8.63
CA ILE A 39 13.36 1.76 7.56
C ILE A 39 12.40 1.63 6.39
N PHE A 40 11.63 2.69 6.14
CA PHE A 40 10.73 2.76 5.01
C PHE A 40 11.45 3.36 3.79
N LEU A 41 12.01 2.48 2.96
CA LEU A 41 12.71 2.89 1.73
C LEU A 41 11.82 3.66 0.74
N GLU A 42 10.50 3.49 0.83
CA GLU A 42 9.53 4.21 0.00
C GLU A 42 9.48 5.73 0.27
N PHE A 43 9.85 6.17 1.48
CA PHE A 43 9.97 7.58 1.84
C PHE A 43 11.43 8.06 1.77
N GLN A 44 12.39 7.15 1.87
CA GLN A 44 13.82 7.45 1.87
C GLN A 44 14.58 6.60 0.84
N PRO A 45 14.33 6.79 -0.47
CA PRO A 45 15.00 6.02 -1.52
C PRO A 45 16.52 6.22 -1.52
N HIS A 46 17.00 7.35 -0.99
CA HIS A 46 18.44 7.65 -0.88
C HIS A 46 19.18 6.70 0.09
N ARG A 47 18.47 6.02 1.02
CA ARG A 47 19.07 5.08 1.97
C ARG A 47 19.25 3.68 1.42
N ALA A 48 18.69 3.37 0.24
CA ALA A 48 18.77 2.05 -0.35
C ALA A 48 20.23 1.68 -0.67
N ARG A 49 20.73 0.60 -0.08
CA ARG A 49 22.07 0.05 -0.36
C ARG A 49 21.95 -1.24 -1.18
N GLY A 50 22.28 -1.12 -2.46
CA GLY A 50 22.34 -2.23 -3.41
C GLY A 50 21.12 -2.36 -4.32
N PRO A 51 21.25 -3.16 -5.40
CA PRO A 51 20.25 -3.23 -6.47
C PRO A 51 18.90 -3.79 -6.01
N TRP A 52 18.90 -4.68 -5.02
CA TRP A 52 17.68 -5.26 -4.44
C TRP A 52 16.86 -4.25 -3.62
N GLU A 53 17.51 -3.40 -2.84
CA GLU A 53 16.82 -2.37 -2.03
C GLU A 53 16.22 -1.29 -2.94
N LEU A 54 16.95 -0.92 -3.99
CA LEU A 54 16.50 0.04 -5.02
C LEU A 54 15.29 -0.46 -5.81
N SER A 55 15.33 -1.72 -6.30
CA SER A 55 14.21 -2.29 -7.05
C SER A 55 12.96 -2.44 -6.16
N ARG A 56 13.15 -2.84 -4.90
CA ARG A 56 12.07 -2.97 -3.93
C ARG A 56 11.49 -1.62 -3.52
N ALA A 57 12.31 -0.59 -3.36
CA ALA A 57 11.84 0.77 -3.10
C ALA A 57 10.97 1.32 -4.23
N LYS A 58 11.39 1.12 -5.50
CA LYS A 58 10.59 1.49 -6.68
C LYS A 58 9.27 0.72 -6.74
N LEU A 59 9.30 -0.58 -6.44
CA LEU A 59 8.09 -1.42 -6.39
C LEU A 59 7.12 -0.95 -5.30
N MET A 60 7.62 -0.65 -4.10
CA MET A 60 6.80 -0.13 -3.00
C MET A 60 6.22 1.25 -3.31
N MET A 61 6.96 2.13 -3.99
CA MET A 61 6.41 3.42 -4.47
C MET A 61 5.23 3.23 -5.43
N ARG A 62 5.31 2.26 -6.36
CA ARG A 62 4.20 1.95 -7.28
C ARG A 62 3.02 1.36 -6.53
N LEU A 63 3.26 0.42 -5.62
CA LEU A 63 2.21 -0.15 -4.79
C LEU A 63 1.54 0.91 -3.90
N ARG A 64 2.30 1.88 -3.38
CA ARG A 64 1.76 3.00 -2.62
C ARG A 64 0.77 3.82 -3.45
N LEU A 65 1.13 4.15 -4.69
CA LEU A 65 0.22 4.87 -5.59
C LEU A 65 -1.06 4.06 -5.87
N LEU A 66 -0.92 2.75 -6.14
CA LEU A 66 -2.07 1.88 -6.35
C LEU A 66 -2.95 1.77 -5.09
N ALA A 67 -2.36 1.71 -3.91
CA ALA A 67 -3.08 1.67 -2.64
C ALA A 67 -3.80 2.99 -2.36
N ILE A 68 -3.19 4.14 -2.64
CA ILE A 68 -3.86 5.45 -2.52
C ILE A 68 -5.06 5.52 -3.46
N LEU A 69 -4.88 5.12 -4.73
CA LEU A 69 -5.97 5.08 -5.70
C LEU A 69 -7.07 4.10 -5.27
N SER A 70 -6.70 2.91 -4.78
CA SER A 70 -7.68 1.93 -4.31
C SER A 70 -8.46 2.47 -3.12
N VAL A 71 -7.81 3.10 -2.14
CA VAL A 71 -8.50 3.72 -1.00
C VAL A 71 -9.47 4.82 -1.46
N LEU A 72 -9.05 5.70 -2.38
CA LEU A 72 -9.93 6.74 -2.92
C LEU A 72 -11.16 6.16 -3.62
N ILE A 73 -10.98 5.13 -4.45
CA ILE A 73 -12.07 4.43 -5.14
C ILE A 73 -12.97 3.70 -4.14
N GLY A 74 -12.38 3.08 -3.12
CA GLY A 74 -13.10 2.39 -2.05
C GLY A 74 -13.99 3.35 -1.26
N ILE A 75 -13.47 4.52 -0.89
CA ILE A 75 -14.24 5.58 -0.22
C ILE A 75 -15.37 6.08 -1.12
N ALA A 76 -15.10 6.39 -2.39
CA ALA A 76 -16.13 6.82 -3.33
C ALA A 76 -17.25 5.78 -3.50
N SER A 77 -16.88 4.50 -3.57
CA SER A 77 -17.81 3.37 -3.68
C SER A 77 -18.64 3.19 -2.41
N LEU A 78 -18.02 3.32 -1.22
CA LEU A 78 -18.71 3.25 0.07
C LEU A 78 -19.70 4.42 0.21
N THR A 79 -19.29 5.63 -0.15
CA THR A 79 -20.14 6.82 -0.13
C THR A 79 -21.33 6.64 -1.06
N GLY A 80 -21.11 6.20 -2.30
CA GLY A 80 -22.18 5.86 -3.23
C GLY A 80 -23.12 4.79 -2.67
N TYR A 81 -22.58 3.72 -2.09
CA TYR A 81 -23.39 2.69 -1.41
C TYR A 81 -24.29 3.29 -0.35
N VAL A 82 -23.78 4.17 0.53
CA VAL A 82 -24.57 4.78 1.61
C VAL A 82 -25.65 5.72 1.07
N PHE A 83 -25.38 6.48 0.01
CA PHE A 83 -26.38 7.39 -0.58
C PHE A 83 -27.47 6.69 -1.39
N PHE A 84 -27.18 5.49 -1.94
CA PHE A 84 -28.10 4.73 -2.78
C PHE A 84 -28.66 3.46 -2.10
N SER A 85 -28.33 3.24 -0.83
CA SER A 85 -28.90 2.19 0.03
C SER A 85 -30.12 2.70 0.79
#